data_AF-A0A286P3R9-F1
#
_entry.id   AF-A0A286P3R9-F1
#
_cell.length_a   1.000
_cell.length_b   1.000
_cell.length_c   1.000
_cell.angle_alpha   90.00
_cell.angle_beta   90.00
_cell.angle_gamma   90.00
#
_symmetry.space_group_name_H-M   'P 1'
#
loop_
_entity.id
_entity.type
_entity.pdbx_description
1 polymer ?
#
loop_
_entity_poly.entity_id
_entity_poly.type
_entity_poly.pdbx_seq_one_letter_code
_entity_poly.pdbx_strand_id
1 'polypeptide(L)'
;MEAQMAPESRRTPTKAANALLTLFAILLSSPSSEASEEIGLVAGTHSLLKSQPPIAVKKGAILAGLDRRMYFALQKARRVWSRYGKLLVVTSGLDGRHKKGSLHYVGLAVDLRSRYFAPSTRRTVTRELRRNLGDEFQVIDEKHHIHVEFDP
;
A
#
# COMPACT_ATOMS: atom_id res chain seq x y z
N MET A 1 57.96 -52.16 47.08
CA MET A 1 58.88 -51.42 46.19
C MET A 1 58.08 -50.89 45.02
N GLU A 2 58.32 -49.63 44.69
CA GLU A 2 57.63 -48.80 43.71
C GLU A 2 57.46 -49.47 42.34
N ALA A 3 56.38 -49.11 41.65
CA ALA A 3 56.49 -48.41 40.38
C ALA A 3 55.16 -47.70 40.08
N GLN A 4 55.18 -46.37 40.24
CA GLN A 4 54.19 -45.44 39.71
C GLN A 4 54.14 -45.55 38.18
N MET A 5 52.92 -45.64 37.63
CA MET A 5 52.65 -45.22 36.25
C MET A 5 51.41 -44.33 36.26
N ALA A 6 51.60 -43.09 35.82
CA ALA A 6 50.59 -42.03 35.79
C ALA A 6 49.51 -42.30 34.73
N PRO A 7 48.25 -41.88 34.95
CA PRO A 7 47.24 -41.88 33.90
C PRO A 7 47.41 -40.70 32.93
N GLU A 8 47.44 -41.04 31.65
CA GLU A 8 47.42 -40.15 30.48
C GLU A 8 46.38 -39.03 30.64
N SER A 9 46.83 -37.77 30.57
CA SER A 9 45.97 -36.60 30.73
C SER A 9 45.03 -36.45 29.53
N ARG A 10 43.74 -36.74 29.69
CA ARG A 10 42.71 -36.28 28.75
C ARG A 10 42.48 -34.78 29.01
N ARG A 11 43.19 -33.94 28.26
CA ARG A 11 42.87 -32.50 28.17
C ARG A 11 41.56 -32.35 27.41
N THR A 12 40.55 -31.83 28.09
CA THR A 12 39.33 -31.32 27.47
C THR A 12 39.68 -30.04 26.68
N PRO A 13 39.37 -29.93 25.39
CA PRO A 13 39.52 -28.66 24.69
C PRO A 13 38.34 -27.75 25.04
N THR A 14 38.63 -26.78 25.91
CA THR A 14 37.94 -25.51 26.14
C THR A 14 37.78 -24.74 24.83
N LYS A 15 36.75 -25.06 24.03
CA LYS A 15 36.39 -24.30 22.81
C LYS A 15 34.90 -24.00 22.66
N ALA A 16 34.09 -24.15 23.71
CA ALA A 16 32.66 -23.84 23.65
C ALA A 16 32.27 -22.49 24.29
N ALA A 17 33.15 -21.85 25.08
CA ALA A 17 32.78 -20.64 25.83
C ALA A 17 33.00 -19.32 25.08
N ASN A 18 33.76 -19.30 23.97
CA ASN A 18 34.14 -18.04 23.30
C ASN A 18 33.36 -17.72 22.02
N ALA A 19 32.41 -18.55 21.60
CA ALA A 19 31.56 -18.25 20.44
C ALA A 19 30.30 -17.45 20.80
N LEU A 20 29.88 -17.49 22.07
CA LEU A 20 28.62 -16.86 22.50
C LEU A 20 28.79 -15.36 22.85
N LEU A 21 29.99 -14.93 23.24
CA LEU A 21 30.25 -13.53 23.60
C LEU A 21 30.50 -12.64 22.36
N THR A 22 30.95 -13.21 21.25
CA THR A 22 31.18 -12.47 19.99
C THR A 22 29.86 -12.14 19.28
N LEU A 23 28.79 -12.92 19.51
CA LEU A 23 27.48 -12.65 18.92
C LEU A 23 26.74 -11.50 19.62
N PHE A 24 27.09 -11.19 20.87
CA PHE A 24 26.50 -10.06 21.61
C PHE A 24 27.21 -8.71 21.32
N ALA A 25 28.46 -8.73 20.87
CA ALA A 25 29.20 -7.52 20.51
C ALA A 25 28.72 -6.91 19.18
N ILE A 26 28.17 -7.72 18.27
CA ILE A 26 27.58 -7.25 16.99
C ILE A 26 26.21 -6.57 17.22
N LEU A 27 25.56 -6.84 18.36
CA LEU A 27 24.28 -6.21 18.73
C LEU A 27 24.42 -4.81 19.37
N LEU A 28 25.65 -4.39 19.72
CA LEU A 28 25.93 -3.08 20.34
C LEU A 28 26.87 -2.20 19.51
N SER A 29 27.48 -2.72 18.44
CA SER A 29 28.05 -1.85 17.41
C SER A 29 26.91 -1.24 16.62
N SER A 30 26.67 0.07 16.80
CA SER A 30 25.79 0.83 15.92
C SER A 30 26.11 0.46 14.47
N PRO A 31 25.12 0.03 13.67
CA PRO A 31 25.39 -0.21 12.27
C PRO A 31 25.92 1.10 11.70
N SER A 32 27.09 1.06 11.07
CA SER A 32 27.52 2.13 10.17
C SER A 32 26.36 2.37 9.19
N SER A 33 26.14 3.63 8.85
CA SER A 33 24.97 4.10 8.08
C SER A 33 24.70 3.30 6.81
N GLU A 34 25.72 2.67 6.23
CA GLU A 34 25.64 1.88 5.01
C GLU A 34 24.89 0.53 5.18
N ALA A 35 25.05 -0.18 6.30
CA ALA A 35 24.35 -1.45 6.53
C ALA A 35 22.85 -1.25 6.81
N SER A 36 22.47 -0.07 7.30
CA SER A 36 21.08 0.32 7.53
C SER A 36 20.36 0.68 6.22
N GLU A 37 21.09 1.27 5.27
CA GLU A 37 20.61 1.58 3.92
C GLU A 37 20.33 0.29 3.12
N GLU A 38 21.20 -0.71 3.16
CA GLU A 38 21.01 -1.98 2.43
C GLU A 38 19.82 -2.81 2.94
N ILE A 39 19.60 -2.87 4.26
CA ILE A 39 18.43 -3.58 4.83
C ILE A 39 17.12 -2.83 4.50
N GLY A 40 17.16 -1.50 4.48
CA GLY A 40 16.04 -0.66 4.01
C GLY A 40 15.74 -0.87 2.51
N LEU A 41 16.78 -1.08 1.70
CA LEU A 41 16.66 -1.31 0.26
C LEU A 41 15.95 -2.64 -0.04
N VAL A 42 16.32 -3.73 0.63
CA VAL A 42 15.70 -5.06 0.44
C VAL A 42 14.27 -5.11 1.02
N ALA A 43 14.00 -4.44 2.14
CA ALA A 43 12.63 -4.28 2.64
C ALA A 43 11.75 -3.45 1.68
N GLY A 44 12.34 -2.47 1.00
CA GLY A 44 11.69 -1.67 -0.04
C GLY A 44 11.35 -2.47 -1.30
N THR A 45 12.23 -3.37 -1.74
CA THR A 45 11.99 -4.21 -2.94
C THR A 45 10.86 -5.21 -2.74
N HIS A 46 10.67 -5.76 -1.52
CA HIS A 46 9.51 -6.62 -1.23
C HIS A 46 8.18 -5.86 -1.20
N SER A 47 8.17 -4.59 -0.83
CA SER A 47 6.99 -3.71 -0.94
C SER A 47 6.65 -3.40 -2.40
N LEU A 48 7.67 -3.25 -3.26
CA LEU A 48 7.51 -3.02 -4.70
C LEU A 48 6.88 -4.22 -5.45
N LEU A 49 6.99 -5.44 -4.91
CA LEU A 49 6.41 -6.65 -5.49
C LEU A 49 4.97 -6.94 -5.03
N LYS A 50 4.43 -6.21 -4.04
CA LYS A 50 3.00 -6.37 -3.69
C LYS A 50 2.14 -5.78 -4.80
N SER A 51 1.51 -6.66 -5.58
CA SER A 51 0.49 -6.28 -6.56
C SER A 51 -0.54 -5.38 -5.87
N GLN A 52 -0.64 -4.15 -6.35
CA GLN A 52 -1.61 -3.19 -5.85
C GLN A 52 -3.02 -3.81 -5.91
N PRO A 53 -3.89 -3.60 -4.90
CA PRO A 53 -5.19 -4.26 -4.83
C PRO A 53 -6.02 -3.96 -6.08
N PRO A 54 -6.85 -4.92 -6.55
CA PRO A 54 -7.66 -4.73 -7.75
C PRO A 54 -8.69 -3.62 -7.56
N ILE A 55 -9.24 -3.13 -8.67
CA ILE A 55 -10.44 -2.28 -8.65
C ILE A 55 -11.65 -3.20 -8.75
N ALA A 56 -12.56 -3.11 -7.79
CA ALA A 56 -13.82 -3.83 -7.86
C ALA A 56 -14.89 -2.98 -8.57
N VAL A 57 -15.81 -3.64 -9.25
CA VAL A 57 -16.94 -3.01 -9.96
C VAL A 57 -18.23 -3.55 -9.38
N LYS A 58 -19.13 -2.67 -8.96
CA LYS A 58 -20.46 -3.07 -8.49
C LYS A 58 -21.22 -3.75 -9.65
N LYS A 59 -21.99 -4.81 -9.36
CA LYS A 59 -22.88 -5.42 -10.34
C LYS A 59 -23.76 -4.35 -11.01
N GLY A 60 -23.74 -4.33 -12.35
CA GLY A 60 -24.48 -3.38 -13.17
C GLY A 60 -23.74 -2.09 -13.50
N ALA A 61 -22.62 -1.79 -12.84
CA ALA A 61 -21.82 -0.63 -13.20
C ALA A 61 -21.08 -0.88 -14.51
N ILE A 62 -21.14 0.07 -15.44
CA ILE A 62 -20.58 -0.05 -16.80
C ILE A 62 -19.34 0.84 -16.92
N LEU A 63 -18.17 0.23 -17.10
CA LEU A 63 -16.91 0.97 -17.34
C LEU A 63 -16.47 0.96 -18.80
N ALA A 64 -17.08 0.11 -19.64
CA ALA A 64 -16.80 0.08 -21.06
C ALA A 64 -17.26 1.40 -21.69
N GLY A 65 -16.37 2.08 -22.40
CA GLY A 65 -16.63 3.41 -22.98
C GLY A 65 -16.18 4.59 -22.13
N LEU A 66 -15.57 4.36 -20.95
CA LEU A 66 -14.91 5.44 -20.22
C LEU A 66 -13.74 6.03 -21.02
N ASP A 67 -13.57 7.34 -20.90
CA ASP A 67 -12.41 8.02 -21.45
C ASP A 67 -11.12 7.57 -20.74
N ARG A 68 -9.99 7.55 -21.46
CA ARG A 68 -8.66 7.20 -20.91
C ARG A 68 -8.30 8.00 -19.65
N ARG A 69 -8.75 9.26 -19.56
CA ARG A 69 -8.54 10.14 -18.40
C ARG A 69 -9.24 9.61 -17.14
N MET A 70 -10.39 8.96 -17.31
CA MET A 70 -11.09 8.32 -16.18
C MET A 70 -10.36 7.07 -15.71
N TYR A 71 -9.70 6.32 -16.58
CA TYR A 71 -8.83 5.23 -16.16
C TYR A 71 -7.62 5.75 -15.36
N PHE A 72 -7.03 6.89 -15.76
CA PHE A 72 -6.01 7.56 -14.94
C PHE A 72 -6.57 7.93 -13.55
N ALA A 73 -7.78 8.48 -13.49
CA ALA A 73 -8.42 8.84 -12.23
C ALA A 73 -8.66 7.63 -11.31
N LEU A 74 -9.13 6.51 -11.88
CA LEU A 74 -9.33 5.25 -11.16
C LEU A 74 -8.02 4.70 -10.58
N GLN A 75 -6.90 4.81 -11.30
CA GLN A 75 -5.59 4.36 -10.79
C GLN A 75 -5.10 5.23 -9.62
N LYS A 76 -5.37 6.54 -9.64
CA LYS A 76 -5.06 7.44 -8.52
C LYS A 76 -5.97 7.18 -7.33
N ALA A 77 -7.27 7.06 -7.55
CA ALA A 77 -8.25 6.72 -6.52
C ALA A 77 -7.89 5.40 -5.82
N ARG A 78 -7.45 4.39 -6.58
CA ARG A 78 -7.04 3.09 -6.02
C ARG A 78 -5.89 3.21 -5.04
N ARG A 79 -4.88 4.03 -5.35
CA ARG A 79 -3.74 4.29 -4.46
C ARG A 79 -4.19 5.01 -3.19
N VAL A 80 -5.04 6.04 -3.33
CA VAL A 80 -5.61 6.76 -2.18
C VAL A 80 -6.38 5.78 -1.29
N TRP A 81 -7.33 5.02 -1.84
CA TRP A 81 -8.13 4.05 -1.09
C TRP A 81 -7.28 3.02 -0.35
N SER A 82 -6.22 2.52 -0.99
CA SER A 82 -5.30 1.55 -0.39
C SER A 82 -4.60 2.11 0.85
N ARG A 83 -4.27 3.41 0.90
CA ARG A 83 -3.65 4.06 2.08
C ARG A 83 -4.59 4.09 3.29
N TYR A 84 -5.90 4.06 3.06
CA TYR A 84 -6.91 4.00 4.12
C TYR A 84 -7.41 2.56 4.37
N GLY A 85 -6.70 1.55 3.86
CA GLY A 85 -7.03 0.14 4.06
C GLY A 85 -8.37 -0.27 3.43
N LYS A 86 -8.76 0.37 2.32
CA LYS A 86 -10.01 0.07 1.60
C LYS A 86 -9.75 -0.35 0.16
N LEU A 87 -10.57 -1.29 -0.31
CA LEU A 87 -10.66 -1.64 -1.73
C LEU A 87 -11.45 -0.55 -2.47
N LEU A 88 -10.93 -0.10 -3.61
CA LEU A 88 -11.67 0.79 -4.49
C LEU A 88 -12.82 0.02 -5.13
N VAL A 89 -14.04 0.55 -5.02
CA VAL A 89 -15.23 -0.01 -5.67
C VAL A 89 -15.88 1.09 -6.52
N VAL A 90 -15.95 0.88 -7.84
CA VAL A 90 -16.72 1.74 -8.75
C VAL A 90 -18.19 1.34 -8.67
N THR A 91 -19.05 2.31 -8.34
CA THR A 91 -20.49 2.09 -8.14
C THR A 91 -21.36 2.55 -9.29
N SER A 92 -20.85 3.43 -10.16
CA SER A 92 -21.47 3.87 -11.42
C SER A 92 -20.38 4.35 -12.40
N GLY A 93 -20.58 4.10 -13.69
CA GLY A 93 -19.80 4.64 -14.82
C GLY A 93 -20.76 5.17 -15.90
N LEU A 94 -20.93 4.47 -17.02
CA LEU A 94 -21.89 4.83 -18.09
C LEU A 94 -23.32 4.27 -17.85
N ASP A 95 -23.59 3.73 -16.67
CA ASP A 95 -24.89 3.17 -16.30
C ASP A 95 -25.81 4.16 -15.58
N GLY A 96 -27.02 3.69 -15.23
CA GLY A 96 -27.93 4.43 -14.36
C GLY A 96 -28.63 5.64 -15.00
N ARG A 97 -29.35 6.38 -14.16
CA ARG A 97 -29.99 7.65 -14.53
C ARG A 97 -29.30 8.78 -13.77
N HIS A 98 -28.80 9.75 -14.50
CA HIS A 98 -28.12 10.95 -13.99
C HIS A 98 -28.85 12.23 -14.43
N LYS A 99 -28.49 13.36 -13.83
CA LYS A 99 -29.04 14.68 -14.20
C LYS A 99 -28.77 14.99 -15.69
N LYS A 100 -29.62 15.83 -16.31
CA LYS A 100 -29.38 16.35 -17.67
C LYS A 100 -27.99 17.02 -17.70
N GLY A 101 -27.19 16.71 -18.73
CA GLY A 101 -25.83 17.22 -18.87
C GLY A 101 -24.79 16.52 -17.99
N SER A 102 -25.12 15.41 -17.33
CA SER A 102 -24.13 14.64 -16.56
C SER A 102 -23.06 14.03 -17.47
N LEU A 103 -21.81 14.12 -17.02
CA LEU A 103 -20.64 13.58 -17.70
C LEU A 103 -20.54 12.04 -17.66
N HIS A 104 -21.37 11.37 -16.85
CA HIS A 104 -21.53 9.91 -16.88
C HIS A 104 -21.96 9.43 -18.28
N TYR A 105 -22.85 10.17 -18.95
CA TYR A 105 -23.40 9.78 -20.26
C TYR A 105 -22.37 9.78 -21.40
N VAL A 106 -21.24 10.46 -21.20
CA VAL A 106 -20.16 10.58 -22.20
C VAL A 106 -18.85 9.94 -21.72
N GLY A 107 -18.91 9.13 -20.67
CA GLY A 107 -17.76 8.39 -20.16
C GLY A 107 -16.70 9.25 -19.46
N LEU A 108 -17.07 10.44 -18.99
CA LEU A 108 -16.20 11.40 -18.31
C LEU A 108 -16.47 11.51 -16.79
N ALA A 109 -17.27 10.61 -16.22
CA ALA A 109 -17.51 10.56 -14.78
C ALA A 109 -17.61 9.13 -14.22
N VAL A 110 -17.31 8.99 -12.93
CA VAL A 110 -17.47 7.74 -12.17
C VAL A 110 -17.88 8.04 -10.73
N ASP A 111 -18.65 7.13 -10.15
CA ASP A 111 -18.99 7.17 -8.72
C ASP A 111 -18.20 6.12 -7.95
N LEU A 112 -17.60 6.51 -6.83
CA LEU A 112 -16.74 5.67 -6.00
C LEU A 112 -17.41 5.39 -4.64
N ARG A 113 -17.41 4.14 -4.20
CA ARG A 113 -17.97 3.77 -2.90
C ARG A 113 -17.24 4.48 -1.75
N SER A 114 -18.01 5.14 -0.88
CA SER A 114 -17.46 5.86 0.28
C SER A 114 -18.11 5.50 1.62
N ARG A 115 -19.19 4.69 1.62
CA ARG A 115 -20.01 4.38 2.81
C ARG A 115 -19.29 3.71 3.99
N TYR A 116 -18.08 3.18 3.80
CA TYR A 116 -17.28 2.59 4.88
C TYR A 116 -16.31 3.57 5.55
N PHE A 117 -16.23 4.80 5.06
CA PHE A 117 -15.46 5.86 5.69
C PHE A 117 -16.34 6.59 6.70
N ALA A 118 -15.79 6.88 7.88
CA ALA A 118 -16.36 7.90 8.74
C ALA A 118 -16.40 9.26 8.00
N PRO A 119 -17.35 10.16 8.31
CA PRO A 119 -17.49 11.42 7.56
C PRO A 119 -16.22 12.28 7.50
N SER A 120 -15.43 12.33 8.59
CA SER A 120 -14.15 13.03 8.62
C SER A 120 -13.12 12.41 7.67
N THR A 121 -12.94 11.08 7.74
CA THR A 121 -12.06 10.33 6.85
C THR A 121 -12.48 10.48 5.39
N ARG A 122 -13.79 10.42 5.10
CA ARG A 122 -14.33 10.59 3.76
C ARG A 122 -13.92 11.94 3.16
N ARG A 123 -14.07 13.03 3.92
CA ARG A 123 -13.61 14.37 3.50
C ARG A 123 -12.10 14.42 3.26
N THR A 124 -11.31 13.77 4.10
CA THR A 124 -9.85 13.69 3.90
C THR A 124 -9.49 12.93 2.63
N VAL A 125 -10.12 11.78 2.39
CA VAL A 125 -9.95 10.96 1.17
C VAL A 125 -10.33 11.75 -0.07
N THR A 126 -11.48 12.44 -0.06
CA THR A 126 -11.92 13.30 -1.18
C THR A 126 -10.90 14.40 -1.49
N ARG A 127 -10.40 15.09 -0.45
CA ARG A 127 -9.41 16.16 -0.62
C ARG A 127 -8.06 15.63 -1.09
N GLU A 128 -7.64 14.47 -0.59
CA GLU A 128 -6.43 13.80 -1.07
C GLU A 128 -6.56 13.39 -2.53
N LEU A 129 -7.67 12.77 -2.93
CA LEU A 129 -7.90 12.40 -4.32
C LEU A 129 -7.89 13.63 -5.23
N ARG A 130 -8.59 14.71 -4.86
CA ARG A 130 -8.58 15.98 -5.60
C ARG A 130 -7.17 16.50 -5.84
N ARG A 131 -6.35 16.58 -4.79
CA ARG A 131 -4.93 16.99 -4.91
C ARG A 131 -4.10 16.07 -5.80
N ASN A 132 -4.41 14.77 -5.85
CA ASN A 132 -3.67 13.81 -6.67
C ASN A 132 -4.06 13.81 -8.15
N LEU A 133 -5.27 14.30 -8.47
CA LEU A 133 -5.77 14.38 -9.85
C LEU A 133 -5.43 15.71 -10.52
N GLY A 134 -5.39 16.81 -9.76
CA GLY A 134 -5.17 18.15 -10.30
C GLY A 134 -6.48 18.83 -10.70
N ASP A 135 -6.36 20.01 -11.30
CA ASP A 135 -7.47 20.96 -11.45
C ASP A 135 -8.42 20.63 -12.60
N GLU A 136 -8.01 19.77 -13.54
CA GLU A 136 -8.88 19.28 -14.63
C GLU A 136 -9.95 18.27 -14.15
N PHE A 137 -9.88 17.87 -12.88
CA PHE A 137 -10.81 16.90 -12.29
C PHE A 137 -11.61 17.52 -11.16
N GLN A 138 -12.92 17.34 -11.23
CA GLN A 138 -13.81 17.61 -10.12
C GLN A 138 -13.98 16.34 -9.28
N VAL A 139 -13.79 16.46 -7.97
CA VAL A 139 -13.95 15.36 -7.00
C VAL A 139 -14.91 15.83 -5.92
N ILE A 140 -16.12 15.28 -5.84
CA ILE A 140 -17.20 15.80 -5.00
C ILE A 140 -17.62 14.73 -3.97
N ASP A 141 -17.71 15.10 -2.69
CA ASP A 141 -18.22 14.20 -1.65
C ASP A 141 -19.76 14.25 -1.62
N GLU A 142 -20.40 13.36 -2.39
CA GLU A 142 -21.84 13.23 -2.38
C GLU A 142 -22.34 12.42 -1.17
N LYS A 143 -23.67 12.39 -0.99
CA LYS A 143 -24.29 11.76 0.19
C LYS A 143 -23.85 10.30 0.38
N HIS A 144 -23.77 9.52 -0.69
CA HIS A 144 -23.57 8.06 -0.63
C HIS A 144 -22.31 7.54 -1.35
N HIS A 145 -21.61 8.40 -2.10
CA HIS A 145 -20.44 8.06 -2.89
C HIS A 145 -19.54 9.29 -3.05
N ILE A 146 -18.32 9.11 -3.54
CA ILE A 146 -17.46 10.20 -3.99
C ILE A 146 -17.55 10.23 -5.51
N HIS A 147 -18.07 11.32 -6.06
CA HIS A 147 -18.20 11.53 -7.50
C HIS A 147 -16.90 12.11 -8.06
N VAL A 148 -16.47 11.62 -9.22
CA VAL A 148 -15.27 12.10 -9.91
C VAL A 148 -15.61 12.32 -11.38
N GLU A 149 -15.38 13.51 -11.89
CA GLU A 149 -15.55 13.83 -13.31
C GLU A 149 -14.38 14.65 -13.87
N PHE A 150 -14.10 14.46 -15.16
CA PHE A 150 -13.12 15.23 -15.91
C PHE A 150 -13.82 16.37 -16.65
N ASP A 151 -13.51 17.60 -16.27
CA ASP A 151 -14.14 18.83 -16.76
C ASP A 151 -13.10 19.96 -16.71
N PRO A 152 -12.25 20.09 -17.75
CA PRO A 152 -11.10 20.98 -17.79
C PRO A 152 -11.46 22.45 -18.10
#